data_AF-A0AAV6H9J5-F1
#
_entry.id   AF-A0AAV6H9J5-F1
#
_cell.length_a   1.000
_cell.length_b   1.000
_cell.length_c   1.000
_cell.angle_alpha   90.00
_cell.angle_beta   90.00
_cell.angle_gamma   90.00
#
_symmetry.space_group_name_H-M   'P 1'
#
loop_
_entity.id
_entity.type
_entity.pdbx_description
1 polymer ?
#
loop_
_entity_poly.entity_id
_entity_poly.type
_entity_poly.pdbx_seq_one_letter_code
_entity_poly.pdbx_strand_id
1 'polypeptide(L)'
;MPVVKPASTWTSGSLKELKTNLQQEKGAVVKVYRGNIMTVHVPTVAEYQRVCWEFATDNYDIGFGVYFDWSPITNYAITVHISESSDDEDEEEQEELANVADVEKGCKVTVNTNLGEILPMYRQDSHHAVQGGSHEFPGEGTYLLKFDNSYSLWRNKTLYYRVYYSN
;
A
#
# COMPACT_ATOMS: atom_id res chain seq x y z
N MET A 1 2.96 -0.06 20.73
CA MET A 1 2.33 -0.78 19.59
C MET A 1 2.32 -2.27 19.91
N PRO A 2 1.30 -3.03 19.48
CA PRO A 2 1.29 -4.49 19.62
C PRO A 2 2.50 -5.12 18.93
N VAL A 3 2.93 -6.30 19.37
CA VAL A 3 3.94 -7.06 18.65
C VAL A 3 3.33 -7.56 17.34
N VAL A 4 3.87 -7.09 16.21
CA VAL A 4 3.40 -7.44 14.87
C VAL A 4 4.19 -8.64 14.37
N LYS A 5 3.50 -9.70 13.95
CA LYS A 5 4.14 -10.85 13.31
C LYS A 5 4.60 -10.44 11.90
N PRO A 6 5.64 -11.08 11.33
CA PRO A 6 5.96 -10.84 9.93
C PRO A 6 4.85 -11.38 9.02
N ALA A 7 4.62 -10.74 7.87
CA ALA A 7 3.81 -11.32 6.81
C ALA A 7 4.47 -12.59 6.23
N SER A 8 3.64 -13.54 5.82
CA SER A 8 4.07 -14.63 4.94
C SER A 8 3.95 -14.15 3.49
N THR A 9 4.97 -14.40 2.66
CA THR A 9 4.97 -14.03 1.24
C THR A 9 5.41 -15.23 0.38
N TRP A 10 4.92 -15.26 -0.85
CA TRP A 10 5.27 -16.29 -1.84
C TRP A 10 5.15 -15.76 -3.26
N THR A 11 5.69 -16.51 -4.21
CA THR A 11 5.50 -16.26 -5.64
C THR A 11 4.94 -17.49 -6.35
N SER A 12 4.24 -17.27 -7.46
CA SER A 12 3.71 -18.36 -8.31
C SER A 12 3.85 -18.04 -9.80
N GLY A 13 4.13 -19.07 -10.60
CA GLY A 13 4.19 -18.96 -12.06
C GLY A 13 2.84 -18.84 -12.76
N SER A 14 1.72 -18.93 -12.03
CA SER A 14 0.34 -18.92 -12.57
C SER A 14 -0.15 -17.54 -13.05
N LEU A 15 0.71 -16.73 -13.67
CA LEU A 15 0.40 -15.37 -14.13
C LEU A 15 -0.80 -15.32 -15.07
N LYS A 16 -0.81 -16.20 -16.09
CA LYS A 16 -1.86 -16.22 -17.11
C LYS A 16 -3.21 -16.52 -16.48
N GLU A 17 -3.26 -17.53 -15.62
CA GLU A 17 -4.47 -17.94 -14.91
C GLU A 17 -4.99 -16.82 -14.00
N LEU A 18 -4.12 -16.23 -13.17
CA LEU A 18 -4.50 -15.12 -12.29
C LEU A 18 -5.06 -13.95 -13.10
N LYS A 19 -4.36 -13.48 -14.13
CA LYS A 19 -4.80 -12.34 -14.95
C LYS A 19 -6.13 -12.63 -15.65
N THR A 20 -6.32 -13.83 -16.20
CA THR A 20 -7.58 -14.23 -16.85
C THR A 20 -8.75 -14.27 -15.86
N ASN A 21 -8.54 -14.72 -14.64
CA ASN A 21 -9.59 -14.74 -13.60
C ASN A 21 -9.93 -13.31 -13.15
N LEU A 22 -8.91 -12.51 -12.81
CA LEU A 22 -9.14 -11.14 -12.31
C LEU A 22 -9.72 -10.19 -13.37
N GLN A 23 -9.53 -10.45 -14.66
CA GLN A 23 -10.22 -9.70 -15.73
C GLN A 23 -11.75 -9.83 -15.69
N GLN A 24 -12.26 -10.92 -15.11
CA GLN A 24 -13.70 -11.17 -14.97
C GLN A 24 -14.26 -10.55 -13.68
N GLU A 25 -13.39 -10.19 -12.74
CA GLU A 25 -13.75 -9.61 -11.45
C GLU A 25 -13.82 -8.09 -11.53
N LYS A 26 -14.97 -7.51 -11.14
CA LYS A 26 -15.17 -6.06 -11.18
C LYS A 26 -14.24 -5.38 -10.18
N GLY A 27 -13.40 -4.45 -10.66
CA GLY A 27 -12.52 -3.65 -9.81
C GLY A 27 -11.17 -4.31 -9.46
N ALA A 28 -10.91 -5.52 -9.96
CA ALA A 28 -9.66 -6.24 -9.73
C ALA A 28 -8.53 -5.87 -10.70
N VAL A 29 -8.85 -5.13 -11.77
CA VAL A 29 -7.86 -4.61 -12.74
C VAL A 29 -7.90 -3.09 -12.71
N VAL A 30 -6.79 -2.48 -12.32
CA VAL A 30 -6.67 -1.03 -12.14
C VAL A 30 -5.40 -0.53 -12.81
N LYS A 31 -5.46 0.69 -13.35
CA LYS A 31 -4.28 1.37 -13.89
C LYS A 31 -3.69 2.27 -12.80
N VAL A 32 -2.47 1.95 -12.35
CA VAL A 32 -1.69 2.83 -11.47
C VAL A 32 -0.87 3.75 -12.37
N TYR A 33 -1.21 5.05 -12.39
CA TYR A 33 -0.51 6.01 -13.23
C TYR A 33 0.91 6.27 -12.72
N ARG A 34 1.78 6.75 -13.60
CA ARG A 34 3.11 7.25 -13.24
C ARG A 34 2.99 8.31 -12.13
N GLY A 35 3.92 8.33 -11.19
CA GLY A 35 3.90 9.28 -10.09
C GLY A 35 2.83 8.99 -9.02
N ASN A 36 1.96 7.99 -9.19
CA ASN A 36 0.90 7.68 -8.24
C ASN A 36 1.24 6.51 -7.33
N ILE A 37 0.63 6.51 -6.15
CA ILE A 37 0.57 5.40 -5.22
C ILE A 37 -0.90 5.03 -5.04
N MET A 38 -1.25 3.79 -5.36
CA MET A 38 -2.57 3.23 -5.06
C MET A 38 -2.53 2.50 -3.72
N THR A 39 -3.42 2.85 -2.79
CA THR A 39 -3.53 2.20 -1.48
C THR A 39 -4.89 1.53 -1.35
N VAL A 40 -4.90 0.23 -1.05
CA VAL A 40 -6.12 -0.52 -0.71
C VAL A 40 -6.24 -0.55 0.81
N HIS A 41 -7.32 0.02 1.34
CA HIS A 41 -7.65 0.04 2.76
C HIS A 41 -8.53 -1.16 3.06
N VAL A 42 -8.09 -2.03 3.97
CA VAL A 42 -8.77 -3.29 4.29
C VAL A 42 -8.97 -3.37 5.80
N PRO A 43 -10.16 -2.96 6.29
CA PRO A 43 -10.50 -3.00 7.72
C PRO A 43 -10.54 -4.44 8.24
N THR A 44 -10.04 -4.70 9.45
CA THR A 44 -10.23 -6.02 10.07
C THR A 44 -11.69 -6.26 10.43
N VAL A 45 -12.13 -7.49 10.30
CA VAL A 45 -13.50 -7.94 10.59
C VAL A 45 -13.45 -9.14 11.52
N ALA A 46 -14.33 -9.19 12.52
CA ALA A 46 -14.23 -10.15 13.63
C ALA A 46 -14.38 -11.62 13.21
N GLU A 47 -15.01 -11.88 12.06
CA GLU A 47 -15.29 -13.21 11.52
C GLU A 47 -14.07 -13.89 10.89
N TYR A 48 -12.96 -13.16 10.73
CA TYR A 48 -11.75 -13.65 10.07
C TYR A 48 -10.51 -13.41 10.93
N GLN A 49 -9.41 -14.04 10.57
CA GLN A 49 -8.15 -13.95 11.32
C GLN A 49 -7.00 -13.41 10.49
N ARG A 50 -7.12 -13.39 9.16
CA ARG A 50 -6.04 -12.99 8.26
C ARG A 50 -6.55 -12.19 7.07
N VAL A 51 -5.66 -11.33 6.56
CA VAL A 51 -5.78 -10.75 5.22
C VAL A 51 -4.85 -11.47 4.28
N CYS A 52 -5.30 -11.75 3.07
CA CYS A 52 -4.51 -12.36 2.00
C CYS A 52 -4.56 -11.48 0.77
N TRP A 53 -3.45 -11.44 0.03
CA TRP A 53 -3.35 -10.67 -1.21
C TRP A 53 -2.64 -11.48 -2.28
N GLU A 54 -3.04 -11.25 -3.52
CA GLU A 54 -2.31 -11.69 -4.70
C GLU A 54 -2.35 -10.58 -5.75
N PHE A 55 -1.24 -10.37 -6.46
CA PHE A 55 -1.18 -9.40 -7.53
C PHE A 55 -0.17 -9.74 -8.61
N ALA A 56 -0.37 -9.15 -9.78
CA ALA A 56 0.51 -9.19 -10.92
C ALA A 56 0.39 -7.89 -11.72
N THR A 57 1.38 -7.58 -12.54
CA THR A 57 1.35 -6.41 -13.44
C THR A 57 1.62 -6.82 -14.88
N ASP A 58 1.29 -5.94 -15.82
CA ASP A 58 1.80 -6.05 -17.18
C ASP A 58 3.16 -5.38 -17.33
N ASN A 59 4.07 -6.06 -18.02
CA ASN A 59 5.33 -5.59 -18.61
C ASN A 59 6.42 -5.03 -17.67
N TYR A 60 6.08 -4.56 -16.47
CA TYR A 60 7.00 -3.88 -15.58
C TYR A 60 6.70 -4.19 -14.11
N ASP A 61 7.69 -4.01 -13.26
CA ASP A 61 7.56 -4.12 -11.81
C ASP A 61 6.66 -3.03 -11.20
N ILE A 62 6.34 -3.18 -9.91
CA ILE A 62 5.69 -2.13 -9.10
C ILE A 62 6.19 -2.23 -7.66
N GLY A 63 6.25 -1.11 -6.94
CA GLY A 63 6.51 -1.12 -5.50
C GLY A 63 5.33 -1.74 -4.76
N PHE A 64 5.60 -2.63 -3.82
CA PHE A 64 4.57 -3.22 -2.95
C PHE A 64 5.03 -3.30 -1.49
N GLY A 65 4.10 -3.01 -0.58
CA GLY A 65 4.32 -2.98 0.85
C GLY A 65 3.00 -2.92 1.60
N VAL A 66 3.05 -3.31 2.88
CA VAL A 66 1.87 -3.50 3.71
C VAL A 66 2.10 -2.82 5.05
N TYR A 67 1.14 -1.98 5.43
CA TYR A 67 1.11 -1.30 6.71
C TYR A 67 -0.18 -1.62 7.45
N PHE A 68 -0.22 -1.32 8.74
CA PHE A 68 -1.42 -1.43 9.56
C PHE A 68 -1.64 -0.16 10.35
N ASP A 69 -2.84 0.38 10.28
CA ASP A 69 -3.28 1.53 11.06
C ASP A 69 -4.18 1.05 12.21
N TRP A 70 -3.72 1.23 13.45
CA TRP A 70 -4.47 0.91 14.67
C TRP A 70 -5.52 1.97 15.06
N SER A 71 -5.75 2.96 14.21
CA SER A 71 -6.86 3.91 14.43
C SER A 71 -8.21 3.19 14.37
N PRO A 72 -9.19 3.57 15.21
CA PRO A 72 -10.50 2.93 15.23
C PRO A 72 -11.15 2.88 13.85
N ILE A 73 -11.73 1.73 13.50
CA ILE A 73 -12.39 1.55 12.20
C ILE A 73 -13.69 2.36 12.19
N THR A 74 -13.80 3.29 11.25
CA THR A 74 -15.02 4.10 11.05
C THR A 74 -15.88 3.58 9.88
N ASN A 75 -15.30 2.75 9.00
CA ASN A 75 -15.96 2.16 7.85
C ASN A 75 -15.36 0.77 7.60
N TYR A 76 -16.22 -0.24 7.43
CA TYR A 76 -15.81 -1.63 7.19
C TYR A 76 -15.74 -2.00 5.70
N ALA A 77 -16.05 -1.07 4.79
CA ALA A 77 -15.88 -1.29 3.37
C ALA A 77 -14.39 -1.28 2.98
N ILE A 78 -14.00 -2.20 2.09
CA ILE A 78 -12.70 -2.13 1.42
C ILE A 78 -12.73 -0.95 0.46
N THR A 79 -11.80 -0.02 0.61
CA THR A 79 -11.70 1.17 -0.25
C THR A 79 -10.35 1.25 -0.95
N VAL A 80 -10.33 1.96 -2.08
CA VAL A 80 -9.11 2.23 -2.86
C VAL A 80 -8.89 3.73 -2.92
N HIS A 81 -7.69 4.15 -2.53
CA HIS A 81 -7.25 5.54 -2.55
C HIS A 81 -6.08 5.68 -3.52
N ILE A 82 -6.04 6.78 -4.28
CA ILE A 82 -4.93 7.11 -5.17
C ILE A 82 -4.37 8.44 -4.70
N SER A 83 -3.08 8.48 -4.42
CA SER A 83 -2.34 9.69 -4.10
C SER A 83 -1.22 9.92 -5.11
N GLU A 84 -0.92 11.17 -5.40
CA GLU A 84 0.26 11.54 -6.20
C GLU A 84 1.45 11.74 -5.26
N SER A 85 2.64 11.36 -5.73
CA SER A 85 3.89 11.73 -5.06
C SER A 85 4.02 13.24 -5.11
N SER A 86 3.95 13.89 -3.94
CA SER A 86 4.21 15.31 -3.76
C SER A 86 5.71 15.54 -3.92
N ASP A 87 6.18 15.62 -5.16
CA ASP A 87 7.56 15.94 -5.54
C ASP A 87 7.70 17.46 -5.76
N ASP A 88 6.99 18.25 -4.94
CA ASP A 88 7.12 19.70 -4.92
C ASP A 88 8.38 20.05 -4.10
N GLU A 89 9.53 20.07 -4.78
CA GLU A 89 10.68 20.92 -4.42
C GLU A 89 10.27 22.39 -4.65
N ASP A 90 9.39 22.95 -3.82
CA ASP A 90 9.18 24.40 -3.78
C ASP A 90 10.31 25.02 -2.94
N GLU A 91 11.34 25.55 -3.63
CA GLU A 91 12.37 26.41 -3.06
C GLU A 91 11.72 27.61 -2.34
N GLU A 92 12.04 27.75 -1.06
CA GLU A 92 11.56 28.80 -0.16
C GLU A 92 11.93 30.22 -0.63
N GLU A 93 10.97 31.14 -0.66
CA GLU A 93 11.20 32.54 -0.27
C GLU A 93 10.00 33.06 0.51
N GLN A 94 10.07 33.01 1.84
CA GLN A 94 9.19 33.81 2.70
C GLN A 94 10.02 34.44 3.82
N GLU A 95 10.27 35.74 3.67
CA GLU A 95 11.07 36.58 4.57
C GLU A 95 10.59 36.52 6.02
N GLU A 96 11.58 36.51 6.92
CA GLU A 96 11.47 36.36 8.36
C GLU A 96 10.71 37.51 9.06
N LEU A 97 9.90 37.14 10.06
CA LEU A 97 9.69 37.98 11.24
C LEU A 97 9.92 37.12 12.48
N ALA A 98 11.13 37.27 13.01
CA ALA A 98 11.69 36.57 14.14
C ALA A 98 10.85 36.71 15.42
N ASN A 99 10.61 35.59 16.09
CA ASN A 99 10.61 35.53 17.55
C ASN A 99 11.21 34.20 18.03
N VAL A 100 12.16 34.34 18.93
CA VAL A 100 13.18 33.38 19.36
C VAL A 100 12.62 32.34 20.33
N ALA A 101 12.70 31.05 19.98
CA ALA A 101 13.04 29.95 20.89
C ALA A 101 13.09 28.59 20.15
N ASP A 102 14.30 28.01 20.08
CA ASP A 102 14.62 26.59 19.79
C ASP A 102 14.20 26.03 18.41
N VAL A 103 15.16 26.04 17.47
CA VAL A 103 14.97 25.77 16.02
C VAL A 103 15.49 24.38 15.58
N GLU A 104 15.50 23.37 16.45
CA GLU A 104 15.88 21.99 16.10
C GLU A 104 14.68 21.02 16.02
N LYS A 105 13.56 21.45 15.41
CA LYS A 105 12.49 20.53 15.04
C LYS A 105 12.14 20.65 13.57
N GLY A 106 12.68 19.69 12.82
CA GLY A 106 12.29 19.39 11.45
C GLY A 106 10.78 19.29 11.29
N CYS A 107 10.38 19.45 10.03
CA CYS A 107 9.02 19.35 9.51
C CYS A 107 8.18 18.39 10.36
N LYS A 108 7.08 18.88 10.96
CA LYS A 108 6.09 18.03 11.65
C LYS A 108 5.36 17.21 10.58
N VAL A 109 6.05 16.23 10.03
CA VAL A 109 5.42 14.99 9.57
C VAL A 109 4.62 14.54 10.78
N THR A 110 3.30 14.53 10.68
CA THR A 110 2.47 13.85 11.66
C THR A 110 2.89 12.39 11.59
N VAL A 111 3.88 12.00 12.39
CA VAL A 111 4.24 10.61 12.60
C VAL A 111 2.98 10.00 13.16
N ASN A 112 2.21 9.35 12.30
CA ASN A 112 0.99 8.70 12.71
C ASN A 112 1.42 7.56 13.62
N THR A 113 1.43 7.80 14.93
CA THR A 113 1.95 6.88 15.95
C THR A 113 1.16 5.58 16.02
N ASN A 114 0.09 5.48 15.22
CA ASN A 114 -0.78 4.32 15.06
C ASN A 114 -0.46 3.52 13.79
N LEU A 115 0.54 3.92 12.99
CA LEU A 115 0.93 3.19 11.80
C LEU A 115 2.10 2.26 12.09
N GLY A 116 1.97 0.99 11.72
CA GLY A 116 3.02 -0.01 11.79
C GLY A 116 3.33 -0.61 10.44
N GLU A 117 4.60 -0.91 10.20
CA GLU A 117 5.05 -1.60 9.01
C GLU A 117 4.95 -3.11 9.21
N ILE A 118 4.27 -3.80 8.28
CA ILE A 118 4.18 -5.27 8.23
C ILE A 118 5.13 -5.82 7.17
N LEU A 119 5.12 -5.19 5.99
CA LEU A 119 5.98 -5.53 4.87
C LEU A 119 6.58 -4.23 4.31
N PRO A 120 7.91 -4.05 4.37
CA PRO A 120 8.57 -2.86 3.82
C PRO A 120 8.31 -2.70 2.33
N MET A 121 8.32 -1.43 1.88
CA MET A 121 8.12 -1.05 0.49
C MET A 121 9.32 -1.48 -0.37
N TYR A 122 9.12 -2.47 -1.25
CA TYR A 122 10.13 -2.86 -2.23
C TYR A 122 9.51 -3.09 -3.61
N ARG A 123 10.33 -2.89 -4.65
CA ARG A 123 9.95 -3.18 -6.04
C ARG A 123 9.85 -4.69 -6.23
N GLN A 124 8.72 -5.15 -6.76
CA GLN A 124 8.43 -6.55 -7.03
C GLN A 124 8.31 -6.77 -8.53
N ASP A 125 9.02 -7.77 -9.06
CA ASP A 125 8.93 -8.21 -10.46
C ASP A 125 7.61 -8.96 -10.75
N SER A 126 6.48 -8.33 -10.41
CA SER A 126 5.12 -8.87 -10.51
C SER A 126 4.62 -9.05 -11.96
N HIS A 127 5.44 -8.67 -12.94
CA HIS A 127 5.27 -8.98 -14.36
C HIS A 127 5.86 -10.34 -14.75
N HIS A 128 6.73 -10.93 -13.92
CA HIS A 128 7.36 -12.24 -14.14
C HIS A 128 6.75 -13.37 -13.29
N ALA A 129 6.20 -13.06 -12.11
CA ALA A 129 5.49 -14.02 -11.27
C ALA A 129 4.37 -13.34 -10.49
N VAL A 130 3.32 -14.10 -10.18
CA VAL A 130 2.30 -13.68 -9.21
C VAL A 130 2.99 -13.46 -7.87
N GLN A 131 2.75 -12.30 -7.27
CA GLN A 131 3.17 -11.99 -5.91
C GLN A 131 2.00 -12.26 -4.97
N GLY A 132 2.22 -13.03 -3.92
CA GLY A 132 1.19 -13.38 -2.94
C GLY A 132 1.68 -13.21 -1.51
N GLY A 133 0.75 -13.05 -0.59
CA GLY A 133 1.07 -12.99 0.82
C GLY A 133 -0.16 -13.05 1.72
N SER A 134 0.09 -13.23 3.00
CA SER A 134 -0.93 -13.20 4.05
C SER A 134 -0.36 -12.70 5.36
N HIS A 135 -1.22 -12.10 6.19
CA HIS A 135 -0.84 -11.66 7.52
C HIS A 135 -1.99 -11.86 8.51
N GLU A 136 -1.66 -12.39 9.69
CA GLU A 136 -2.61 -12.55 10.80
C GLU A 136 -2.94 -11.18 11.39
N PHE A 137 -4.22 -10.94 11.70
CA PHE A 137 -4.66 -9.69 12.30
C PHE A 137 -3.87 -9.40 13.59
N PRO A 138 -3.13 -8.28 13.65
CA PRO A 138 -2.40 -7.90 14.86
C PRO A 138 -3.33 -7.26 15.91
N GLY A 139 -4.61 -7.08 15.59
CA GLY A 139 -5.63 -6.41 16.39
C GLY A 139 -6.72 -5.83 15.50
N GLU A 140 -7.60 -5.01 16.06
CA GLU A 140 -8.55 -4.20 15.30
C GLU A 140 -7.84 -3.01 14.65
N GLY A 141 -8.13 -2.76 13.38
CA GLY A 141 -7.57 -1.65 12.62
C GLY A 141 -7.73 -1.84 11.11
N THR A 142 -6.94 -1.11 10.32
CA THR A 142 -7.04 -1.13 8.86
C THR A 142 -5.69 -1.45 8.24
N TYR A 143 -5.63 -2.48 7.39
CA TYR A 143 -4.47 -2.72 6.54
C TYR A 143 -4.40 -1.70 5.41
N LEU A 144 -3.19 -1.25 5.09
CA LEU A 144 -2.89 -0.39 3.96
C LEU A 144 -1.96 -1.14 3.01
N LEU A 145 -2.51 -1.72 1.94
CA LEU A 145 -1.73 -2.38 0.90
C LEU A 145 -1.38 -1.34 -0.16
N LYS A 146 -0.10 -0.97 -0.25
CA LYS A 146 0.37 0.10 -1.12
C LYS A 146 1.01 -0.48 -2.38
N PHE A 147 0.54 0.02 -3.52
CA PHE A 147 1.07 -0.23 -4.86
C PHE A 147 1.69 1.07 -5.36
N ASP A 148 3.01 1.15 -5.28
CA ASP A 148 3.77 2.36 -5.50
C ASP A 148 4.35 2.40 -6.92
N ASN A 149 3.92 3.42 -7.67
CA ASN A 149 4.44 3.75 -9.00
C ASN A 149 4.97 5.19 -9.06
N SER A 150 5.27 5.80 -7.90
CA SER A 150 5.82 7.15 -7.75
C SER A 150 7.13 7.32 -8.52
N TYR A 151 8.01 6.32 -8.45
CA TYR A 151 9.33 6.32 -9.11
C TYR A 151 9.28 6.27 -10.64
N SER A 152 8.12 5.99 -11.24
CA SER A 152 8.03 5.85 -12.70
C SER A 152 7.84 7.21 -13.36
N LEU A 153 8.81 7.62 -14.20
CA LEU A 153 8.72 8.88 -14.97
C LEU A 153 7.82 8.76 -16.21
N TRP A 154 7.76 7.59 -16.84
CA TRP A 154 7.16 7.41 -18.18
C TRP A 154 6.14 6.29 -18.28
N ARG A 155 6.00 5.45 -17.25
CA ARG A 155 5.29 4.17 -17.34
C ARG A 155 4.14 4.07 -16.34
N ASN A 156 2.93 3.94 -16.86
CA ASN A 156 1.78 3.47 -16.09
C ASN A 156 1.86 1.95 -15.91
N LYS A 157 1.23 1.42 -14.87
CA LYS A 157 1.14 -0.02 -14.60
C LYS A 157 -0.31 -0.47 -14.72
N THR A 158 -0.56 -1.55 -15.46
CA THR A 158 -1.81 -2.30 -15.35
C THR A 158 -1.62 -3.30 -14.22
N LEU A 159 -2.30 -3.08 -13.10
CA LEU A 159 -2.28 -3.90 -11.90
C LEU A 159 -3.49 -4.84 -11.90
N TYR A 160 -3.23 -6.12 -11.73
CA TYR A 160 -4.21 -7.16 -11.43
C TYR A 160 -4.04 -7.51 -9.97
N TYR A 161 -5.06 -7.34 -9.13
CA TYR A 161 -4.94 -7.64 -7.71
C TYR A 161 -6.25 -8.19 -7.16
N ARG A 162 -6.12 -8.96 -6.08
CA ARG A 162 -7.23 -9.30 -5.18
C ARG A 162 -6.76 -9.23 -3.74
N VAL A 163 -7.67 -8.85 -2.87
CA VAL A 163 -7.48 -8.89 -1.42
C VAL A 163 -8.72 -9.53 -0.82
N TYR A 164 -8.51 -10.45 0.11
CA TYR A 164 -9.60 -11.22 0.71
C TYR A 164 -9.23 -11.65 2.13
N TYR A 165 -10.25 -11.94 2.93
CA TYR A 165 -10.07 -12.45 4.28
C TYR A 165 -9.96 -13.98 4.30
N SER A 166 -9.25 -14.52 5.28
CA SER A 166 -9.19 -15.95 5.56
C SER A 166 -9.07 -16.23 7.07
N ASN A 167 -9.22 -17.51 7.44
CA ASN A 167 -9.00 -18.03 8.78
C ASN A 167 -7.66 -18.77 8.86
#